data_AF-A0A3D5U7Y1-F1
#
_entry.id   AF-A0A3D5U7Y1-F1
#
_cell.length_a   1.000
_cell.length_b   1.000
_cell.length_c   1.000
_cell.angle_alpha   90.00
_cell.angle_beta   90.00
_cell.angle_gamma   90.00
#
_symmetry.space_group_name_H-M   'P 1'
#
loop_
_entity.id
_entity.type
_entity.pdbx_description
1 polymer ?
#
loop_
_entity_poly.entity_id
_entity_poly.type
_entity_poly.pdbx_seq_one_letter_code
_entity_poly.pdbx_strand_id
1 'polypeptide(L)'
;VAPDDNLRIRFELDSEMFEVNTSNRDTGDAKENLENYNFQGSKTGVSFNYRYMLGILDAIDSDKVVIKLGSSKDPLMIYNMENKENEEVTFLLMPLRS
;
A
#
# COMPACT_ATOMS: atom_id res chain seq x y z
N VAL A 1 1.19 -15.57 25.99
CA VAL A 1 0.28 -15.14 24.91
C VAL A 1 1.18 -14.81 23.74
N ALA A 2 1.01 -15.47 22.59
CA ALA A 2 1.79 -15.11 21.40
C ALA A 2 1.47 -13.65 21.04
N PRO A 3 2.43 -12.83 20.61
CA PRO A 3 2.11 -11.49 20.12
C PRO A 3 1.07 -11.67 19.03
N ASP A 4 -0.04 -10.94 19.10
CA ASP A 4 -0.93 -10.83 17.95
C ASP A 4 -0.08 -10.21 16.83
N ASP A 5 0.21 -11.00 15.80
CA ASP A 5 0.96 -10.55 14.63
C ASP A 5 0.17 -9.37 14.04
N ASN A 6 0.64 -8.14 14.29
CA ASN A 6 -0.01 -6.97 13.74
C ASN A 6 0.30 -6.89 12.24
N LEU A 7 -0.63 -7.40 11.44
CA LEU A 7 -0.49 -7.44 9.99
C LEU A 7 -0.89 -6.12 9.32
N ARG A 8 -1.37 -5.13 10.07
CA ARG A 8 -1.91 -3.88 9.53
C ARG A 8 -0.79 -2.87 9.29
N ILE A 9 -0.72 -2.39 8.05
CA ILE A 9 -0.04 -1.14 7.69
C ILE A 9 -1.08 -0.16 7.16
N ARG A 10 -0.86 1.13 7.41
CA ARG A 10 -1.63 2.23 6.85
C ARG A 10 -0.74 3.09 5.98
N PHE A 11 -1.22 3.42 4.79
CA PHE A 11 -0.71 4.52 3.98
C PHE A 11 -1.56 5.75 4.26
N GLU A 12 -0.92 6.88 4.51
CA GLU A 12 -1.52 8.21 4.54
C GLU A 12 -0.78 9.08 3.56
N LEU A 13 -1.47 9.58 2.53
CA LEU A 13 -0.81 10.34 1.48
C LEU A 13 -1.67 11.43 0.87
N ASP A 14 -0.98 12.49 0.44
CA ASP A 14 -1.47 13.58 -0.37
C ASP A 14 -0.37 14.02 -1.36
N SER A 15 -0.46 15.23 -1.91
CA SER A 15 0.54 15.75 -2.86
C SER A 15 1.86 16.14 -2.21
N GLU A 16 1.94 16.22 -0.88
CA GLU A 16 3.10 16.71 -0.14
C GLU A 16 3.73 15.62 0.74
N MET A 17 2.92 14.78 1.37
CA MET A 17 3.37 13.69 2.24
C MET A 17 2.88 12.33 1.76
N PHE A 18 3.74 11.31 1.85
CA PHE A 18 3.35 9.91 1.88
C PHE A 18 3.97 9.26 3.12
N GLU A 19 3.16 9.06 4.16
CA GLU A 19 3.52 8.33 5.38
C GLU A 19 3.03 6.87 5.32
N VAL A 20 3.92 5.95 5.69
CA VAL A 20 3.61 4.56 5.99
C VAL A 20 3.68 4.38 7.50
N ASN A 21 2.60 3.91 8.12
CA ASN A 21 2.55 3.74 9.57
C ASN A 21 1.91 2.42 10.03
N THR A 22 2.30 2.00 11.23
CA THR A 22 1.70 0.88 11.96
C THR A 22 1.80 1.11 13.47
N SER A 23 0.90 0.49 14.23
CA SER A 23 0.79 0.65 15.69
C SER A 23 0.42 -0.69 16.32
N ASN A 24 1.20 -1.13 17.31
CA ASN A 24 0.95 -2.32 18.11
C ASN A 24 1.04 -1.96 19.60
N ARG A 25 0.09 -2.46 20.41
CA ARG A 25 0.04 -2.16 21.86
C ARG A 25 1.27 -2.61 22.64
N ASP A 26 1.91 -3.68 22.21
CA ASP A 26 3.03 -4.30 22.92
C ASP A 26 4.38 -3.74 22.45
N THR A 27 4.52 -3.45 21.15
CA THR A 27 5.79 -3.02 20.55
C THR A 27 5.85 -1.53 20.19
N GLY A 28 4.74 -0.80 20.33
CA GLY A 28 4.64 0.62 20.00
C GLY A 28 4.33 0.92 18.53
N ASP A 29 4.66 2.14 18.12
CA ASP A 29 4.34 2.71 16.82
C ASP A 29 5.58 2.82 15.93
N ALA A 30 5.39 2.61 14.63
CA ALA A 30 6.40 2.85 13.60
C ALA A 30 5.81 3.71 12.48
N LYS A 31 6.59 4.68 12.01
CA LYS A 31 6.24 5.64 10.96
C LYS A 31 7.44 5.90 10.06
N GLU A 32 7.21 5.95 8.76
CA GLU A 32 8.21 6.28 7.75
C GLU A 32 7.59 7.16 6.67
N ASN A 33 8.30 8.20 6.25
CA ASN A 33 7.88 9.05 5.14
C ASN A 33 8.64 8.63 3.87
N LEU A 34 7.89 8.34 2.81
CA LEU A 34 8.47 8.00 1.51
C LEU A 34 8.73 9.26 0.69
N GLU A 35 9.92 9.30 0.10
CA GLU A 35 10.31 10.31 -0.88
C GLU A 35 10.06 9.79 -2.32
N ASN A 36 10.11 10.70 -3.30
CA ASN A 36 10.09 10.36 -4.74
C ASN A 36 8.83 9.60 -5.22
N TYR A 37 7.65 9.94 -4.70
CA TYR A 37 6.37 9.45 -5.20
C TYR A 37 5.64 10.55 -6.01
N ASN A 38 4.70 10.14 -6.86
CA ASN A 38 3.81 11.05 -7.55
C ASN A 38 2.37 10.73 -7.15
N PHE A 39 1.63 11.73 -6.69
CA PHE A 39 0.25 11.57 -6.24
C PHE A 39 -0.70 12.49 -7.01
N GLN A 40 -1.84 11.95 -7.41
CA GLN A 40 -2.93 12.70 -8.01
C GLN A 40 -4.24 12.33 -7.32
N GLY A 41 -4.96 13.35 -6.83
CA GLY A 41 -6.25 13.18 -6.17
C GLY A 41 -6.34 13.95 -4.86
N SER A 42 -7.32 13.60 -4.04
CA SER A 42 -7.51 14.17 -2.72
C SER A 42 -6.77 13.36 -1.67
N LYS A 43 -6.33 14.03 -0.59
CA LYS A 43 -5.73 13.37 0.59
C LYS A 43 -6.54 12.15 0.99
N THR A 44 -5.86 11.01 1.14
CA THR A 44 -6.50 9.74 1.44
C THR A 44 -5.65 8.90 2.39
N GLY A 45 -6.29 7.89 2.98
CA GLY A 45 -5.62 6.93 3.83
C GLY A 45 -6.28 5.57 3.77
N VAL A 46 -5.46 4.53 3.65
CA VAL A 46 -5.92 3.16 3.49
C VAL A 46 -5.09 2.22 4.36
N SER A 47 -5.77 1.29 5.04
CA SER A 47 -5.10 0.20 5.76
C SER A 47 -5.25 -1.10 5.01
N PHE A 48 -4.23 -1.94 5.03
CA PHE A 48 -4.25 -3.26 4.41
C PHE A 48 -3.30 -4.21 5.15
N ASN A 49 -3.38 -5.50 4.81
CA ASN A 49 -2.44 -6.48 5.31
C ASN A 49 -1.11 -6.37 4.55
N TYR A 50 -0.02 -6.05 5.25
CA TYR A 50 1.27 -5.79 4.61
C TYR A 50 1.83 -7.01 3.85
N ARG A 51 1.53 -8.23 4.31
CA ARG A 51 2.06 -9.46 3.68
C ARG A 51 1.58 -9.61 2.25
N TYR A 52 0.34 -9.20 1.99
CA TYR A 52 -0.22 -9.23 0.63
C TYR A 52 0.39 -8.12 -0.24
N MET A 53 0.62 -6.94 0.31
CA MET A 53 1.31 -5.87 -0.42
C MET A 53 2.73 -6.30 -0.81
N LEU A 54 3.51 -6.85 0.13
CA LEU A 54 4.85 -7.34 -0.16
C LEU A 54 4.84 -8.44 -1.24
N GLY A 55 3.92 -9.40 -1.14
CA GLY A 55 3.79 -10.45 -2.16
C GLY A 55 3.39 -9.92 -3.55
N ILE A 56 2.61 -8.83 -3.61
CA ILE A 56 2.30 -8.15 -4.88
C ILE A 56 3.55 -7.42 -5.40
N LEU A 57 4.25 -6.67 -4.54
CA LEU A 57 5.45 -5.93 -4.93
C LEU A 57 6.58 -6.85 -5.40
N ASP A 58 6.73 -8.04 -4.80
CA ASP A 58 7.69 -9.07 -5.25
C ASP A 58 7.35 -9.62 -6.64
N ALA A 59 6.08 -9.53 -7.06
CA ALA A 59 5.60 -9.97 -8.37
C ALA A 59 5.52 -8.83 -9.40
N ILE A 60 5.78 -7.58 -8.98
CA ILE A 60 5.88 -6.43 -9.90
C ILE A 60 7.15 -6.57 -10.72
N ASP A 61 7.01 -6.47 -12.03
CA ASP A 61 8.09 -6.66 -13.01
C ASP A 61 8.43 -5.32 -13.68
N SER A 62 8.59 -4.28 -12.85
CA SER A 62 8.98 -2.93 -13.28
C SER A 62 9.62 -2.16 -12.12
N ASP A 63 10.44 -1.17 -12.43
CA ASP A 63 11.14 -0.36 -11.43
C ASP A 63 10.21 0.49 -10.54
N LYS A 64 8.98 0.72 -11.01
CA LYS A 64 7.98 1.56 -10.33
C LYS A 64 6.62 0.90 -10.39
N VAL A 65 5.84 1.08 -9.33
CA VAL A 65 4.48 0.56 -9.21
C VAL A 65 3.46 1.67 -9.33
N VAL A 66 2.33 1.40 -10.00
CA VAL A 66 1.16 2.28 -10.02
C VAL A 66 0.10 1.70 -9.10
N ILE A 67 -0.26 2.46 -8.07
CA ILE A 67 -1.32 2.08 -7.11
C ILE A 67 -2.50 3.04 -7.30
N LYS A 68 -3.63 2.51 -7.74
CA LYS A 68 -4.90 3.24 -7.78
C LYS A 68 -5.65 2.99 -6.48
N LEU A 69 -5.76 4.06 -5.70
CA LEU A 69 -6.47 4.08 -4.44
C LEU A 69 -7.93 4.45 -4.68
N GLY A 70 -8.85 3.65 -4.16
CA GLY A 70 -10.26 4.02 -4.07
C GLY A 70 -10.60 4.62 -2.70
N SER A 71 -11.87 4.54 -2.29
CA SER A 71 -12.27 4.85 -0.92
C SER A 71 -11.72 3.81 0.07
N SER A 72 -11.89 4.03 1.38
CA SER A 72 -11.46 3.09 2.43
C SER A 72 -12.13 1.71 2.37
N LYS A 73 -13.12 1.53 1.50
CA LYS A 73 -13.85 0.27 1.28
C LYS A 73 -13.54 -0.37 -0.07
N ASP A 74 -12.93 0.38 -0.98
CA ASP A 74 -12.69 -0.07 -2.34
C ASP A 74 -11.35 -0.82 -2.41
N PRO A 75 -11.24 -1.85 -3.26
CA PRO A 75 -9.97 -2.50 -3.51
C PRO A 75 -8.95 -1.50 -4.04
N LEU A 76 -7.69 -1.67 -3.63
CA LEU A 76 -6.55 -1.06 -4.30
C LEU A 76 -6.27 -1.86 -5.56
N MET A 77 -6.14 -1.18 -6.68
CA MET A 77 -5.70 -1.77 -7.94
C MET A 77 -4.24 -1.44 -8.17
N ILE A 78 -3.41 -2.45 -8.40
CA ILE A 78 -1.96 -2.31 -8.47
C ILE A 78 -1.46 -2.86 -9.79
N TYR A 79 -0.58 -2.10 -10.45
CA TYR A 79 -0.09 -2.35 -11.80
C TYR A 79 1.42 -2.11 -11.87
N ASN A 80 2.09 -2.75 -12.83
CA ASN A 80 3.41 -2.32 -13.27
C ASN A 80 3.31 -0.91 -13.88
N MET A 81 4.34 -0.09 -13.72
CA MET A 81 4.41 1.19 -14.44
C MET A 81 4.68 0.97 -15.94
N GLU A 82 5.49 -0.03 -16.26
CA GLU A 82 5.78 -0.46 -17.62
C GLU A 82 5.52 -1.96 -17.74
N ASN A 83 4.75 -2.36 -18.74
CA ASN A 83 4.41 -3.76 -18.98
C ASN A 83 5.27 -4.34 -20.11
N LYS A 84 5.53 -5.65 -20.06
CA LYS A 84 6.10 -6.39 -21.18
C LYS A 84 5.12 -6.41 -22.36
N GLU A 85 5.67 -6.52 -23.57
CA GLU A 85 4.87 -6.54 -24.78
C GLU A 85 3.88 -7.72 -24.78
N ASN A 86 2.59 -7.44 -24.96
CA ASN A 86 1.47 -8.39 -24.88
C ASN A 86 1.17 -9.00 -23.50
N GLU A 87 1.59 -8.36 -22.41
CA GLU A 87 1.26 -8.80 -21.05
C GLU A 87 0.65 -7.67 -20.22
N GLU A 88 -0.56 -7.84 -19.72
CA GLU A 88 -1.19 -6.89 -18.78
C GLU A 88 -1.46 -7.59 -17.45
N VAL A 89 -0.63 -7.30 -16.45
CA VAL A 89 -0.79 -7.83 -15.10
C VAL A 89 -1.50 -6.81 -14.22
N THR A 90 -2.52 -7.26 -13.51
CA THR A 90 -3.27 -6.44 -12.56
C THR A 90 -3.41 -7.21 -11.25
N PHE A 91 -3.04 -6.57 -10.16
CA PHE A 91 -3.25 -7.07 -8.81
C PHE A 91 -4.36 -6.30 -8.12
N LEU A 92 -5.11 -7.01 -7.27
CA LEU A 92 -6.18 -6.46 -6.47
C LEU A 92 -5.90 -6.75 -5.00
N LEU A 93 -5.87 -5.70 -4.17
CA LEU A 93 -5.68 -5.81 -2.74
C LEU A 93 -6.87 -5.21 -1.99
N MET A 94 -7.52 -6.01 -1.14
CA MET A 94 -8.62 -5.53 -0.32
C MET A 94 -8.12 -4.72 0.88
N PRO A 95 -8.71 -3.55 1.17
CA PRO A 95 -8.37 -2.81 2.37
C PRO A 95 -8.90 -3.53 3.62
N LEU A 96 -8.21 -3.32 4.74
CA LEU A 96 -8.71 -3.63 6.07
C LEU A 96 -9.68 -2.53 6.50
N ARG A 97 -10.78 -2.93 7.13
CA ARG A 97 -11.74 -1.98 7.69
C ARG A 97 -11.03 -1.08 8.71
N SER A 98 -11.26 0.22 8.57
CA SER A 98 -10.95 1.28 9.54
C SER A 98 -11.91 1.22 10.72
#